data_AF-A0A968YLQ1-F1
#
_entry.id   AF-A0A968YLQ1-F1
#
_cell.length_a   1.000
_cell.length_b   1.000
_cell.length_c   1.000
_cell.angle_alpha   90.00
_cell.angle_beta   90.00
_cell.angle_gamma   90.00
#
_symmetry.space_group_name_H-M   'P 1'
#
loop_
_entity.id
_entity.type
_entity.pdbx_description
1 polymer ?
#
loop_
_entity_poly.entity_id
_entity_poly.type
_entity_poly.pdbx_seq_one_letter_code
_entity_poly.pdbx_strand_id
1 'polypeptide(L)' 'MLKRGISLVQAAKYLQVEQSTLYMALQKGQIPTRRRNGRTVVSEGALLDYLARKQPLL' A
#
# COMPACT_ATOMS: atom_id res chain seq x y z
N MET A 1 -8.56 -14.57 -2.40
CA MET A 1 -8.16 -13.26 -2.96
C MET A 1 -9.23 -12.22 -2.68
N LEU A 2 -9.01 -11.34 -1.69
CA LEU A 2 -9.91 -10.23 -1.40
C LEU A 2 -9.94 -9.28 -2.61
N LYS A 3 -10.98 -9.35 -3.45
CA LYS A 3 -11.23 -8.45 -4.60
C LYS A 3 -11.47 -6.97 -4.19
N ARG A 4 -11.18 -6.59 -2.94
CA ARG A 4 -11.43 -5.27 -2.37
C ARG A 4 -10.07 -4.66 -2.00
N GLY A 5 -9.60 -3.71 -2.82
CA GLY A 5 -8.48 -2.86 -2.43
C GLY A 5 -8.82 -2.08 -1.17
N ILE A 6 -7.84 -1.93 -0.28
CA ILE A 6 -7.98 -1.22 0.99
C ILE A 6 -7.55 0.24 0.83
N SER A 7 -8.08 1.12 1.67
CA SER A 7 -7.66 2.51 1.71
C SER A 7 -6.24 2.65 2.25
N LEU A 8 -5.59 3.79 1.98
CA LEU A 8 -4.25 4.08 2.49
C LEU A 8 -4.15 4.01 4.03
N VAL A 9 -5.18 4.49 4.73
CA VAL A 9 -5.24 4.46 6.20
C VAL A 9 -5.32 3.02 6.71
N GLN A 10 -6.12 2.17 6.04
CA GLN A 10 -6.21 0.75 6.40
C GLN A 10 -4.90 0.02 6.11
N ALA A 11 -4.25 0.33 5.00
CA ALA A 11 -2.93 -0.19 4.66
C ALA A 11 -1.88 0.18 5.71
N ALA A 12 -1.85 1.44 6.15
CA ALA A 12 -0.93 1.91 7.19
C ALA A 12 -1.11 1.16 8.50
N LYS A 13 -2.36 1.02 8.95
CA LYS A 13 -2.70 0.25 10.16
C LYS A 13 -2.31 -1.22 10.03
N TYR A 14 -2.59 -1.84 8.89
CA TYR A 14 -2.28 -3.25 8.65
C TYR A 14 -0.77 -3.52 8.68
N LEU A 15 0.03 -2.62 8.09
CA LEU A 15 1.49 -2.75 8.09
C LEU A 15 2.17 -2.22 9.37
N GLN A 16 1.42 -1.64 10.30
CA GLN A 16 1.95 -0.94 11.48
C GLN A 16 3.00 0.14 11.12
N VAL A 17 2.79 0.84 10.01
CA VAL A 17 3.66 1.96 9.57
C VAL A 17 2.89 3.27 9.62
N GLU A 18 3.62 4.39 9.67
CA GLU A 18 2.98 5.68 9.55
C GLU A 18 2.29 5.85 8.19
N GLN A 19 1.12 6.48 8.19
CA GLN A 19 0.40 6.82 6.97
C GLN A 19 1.22 7.73 6.04
N SER A 20 2.03 8.63 6.62
CA SER A 20 2.99 9.50 5.91
C SER A 20 3.96 8.67 5.05
N THR A 21 4.44 7.56 5.58
CA THR A 21 5.40 6.67 4.91
C THR A 21 4.77 6.05 3.66
N LEU A 22 3.55 5.50 3.78
CA LEU A 22 2.85 4.96 2.62
C LEU A 22 2.43 6.07 1.65
N TYR A 23 2.05 7.25 2.14
CA TYR A 23 1.74 8.40 1.28
C TYR A 23 2.94 8.80 0.42
N MET A 24 4.15 8.87 0.99
CA MET A 24 5.37 9.14 0.24
C MET A 24 5.68 8.04 -0.76
N ALA A 25 5.52 6.77 -0.39
CA ALA A 25 5.72 5.64 -1.30
C ALA A 25 4.75 5.69 -2.50
N LEU A 26 3.51 6.12 -2.26
CA LEU A 26 2.52 6.37 -3.31
C LEU A 26 2.92 7.51 -4.25
N GLN A 27 3.31 8.65 -3.70
CA GLN A 27 3.77 9.81 -4.49
C GLN A 27 4.98 9.47 -5.36
N LYS A 28 5.86 8.59 -4.86
CA LYS A 28 7.03 8.09 -5.58
C LYS A 28 6.72 6.96 -6.57
N GLY A 29 5.47 6.53 -6.69
CA GLY A 29 5.08 5.42 -7.57
C GLY A 29 5.58 4.04 -7.14
N GLN A 30 6.01 3.88 -5.88
CA GLN A 30 6.62 2.65 -5.36
C GLN A 30 5.58 1.57 -5.02
N ILE A 31 4.30 1.95 -4.94
CA ILE A 31 3.18 1.06 -4.66
C ILE A 31 2.11 1.27 -5.74
N PRO A 32 1.79 0.24 -6.55
CA PRO A 32 0.71 0.31 -7.52
C PRO A 32 -0.63 0.64 -6.87
N THR A 33 -1.36 1.59 -7.43
CA THR A 33 -2.71 1.96 -6.95
C THR A 33 -3.73 1.98 -8.05
N ARG A 34 -5.00 1.92 -7.63
CA ARG A 34 -6.15 2.12 -8.52
C ARG A 34 -7.08 3.16 -7.91
N ARG A 35 -7.80 3.88 -8.78
CA ARG A 35 -8.93 4.71 -8.37
C ARG A 35 -10.20 3.87 -8.42
N ARG A 36 -10.99 3.89 -7.34
CA ARG A 36 -12.32 3.28 -7.29
C ARG A 36 -13.27 4.26 -6.62
N ASN A 37 -14.28 4.72 -7.38
CA ASN A 37 -15.28 5.69 -6.91
C ASN A 37 -14.62 6.95 -6.29
N GLY A 38 -13.61 7.52 -6.96
CA GLY A 38 -12.87 8.68 -6.49
C GLY A 38 -11.84 8.41 -5.37
N ARG A 39 -11.81 7.22 -4.77
CA ARG A 39 -10.85 6.86 -3.71
C ARG A 39 -9.64 6.13 -4.28
N THR A 40 -8.45 6.48 -3.79
CA THR A 40 -7.23 5.71 -4.04
C THR A 40 -7.28 4.45 -3.19
N VAL A 41 -7.22 3.29 -3.85
CA VAL A 41 -7.18 1.98 -3.21
C VAL A 41 -5.90 1.26 -3.59
N VAL A 42 -5.36 0.53 -2.62
CA VAL A 42 -4.18 -0.31 -2.78
C VAL A 42 -4.62 -1.76 -2.68
N SER A 43 -4.18 -2.60 -3.60
CA SER A 43 -4.39 -4.05 -3.49
C SER A 43 -3.43 -4.65 -2.47
N GLU A 44 -3.88 -5.70 -1.80
CA GLU A 44 -3.05 -6.50 -0.88
C GLU A 44 -1.73 -6.98 -1.52
N GLY A 45 -1.78 -7.49 -2.76
CA GLY A 45 -0.57 -7.92 -3.48
C GLY A 45 0.46 -6.80 -3.65
N ALA A 46 0.03 -5.62 -4.10
CA ALA A 46 0.89 -4.44 -4.23
C ALA A 46 1.54 -4.02 -2.89
N LEU A 47 0.83 -4.23 -1.77
CA LEU A 47 1.35 -3.98 -0.42
C LEU A 47 2.43 -5.00 -0.04
N LEU A 48 2.18 -6.28 -0.28
CA LEU A 48 3.13 -7.36 0.01
C LEU A 48 4.40 -7.23 -0.84
N ASP A 49 4.26 -6.92 -2.13
CA ASP A 49 5.40 -6.69 -3.02
C ASP A 49 6.25 -5.51 -2.56
N TYR A 50 5.62 -4.44 -2.06
CA TYR A 50 6.33 -3.30 -1.51
C TYR A 50 7.10 -3.66 -0.23
N LEU A 51 6.48 -4.45 0.66
CA LEU A 51 7.15 -4.95 1.86
C LEU A 51 8.35 -5.85 1.51
N ALA A 52 8.18 -6.77 0.56
CA ALA A 52 9.24 -7.67 0.13
C ALA A 52 10.45 -6.91 -0.43
N ARG A 53 10.22 -5.77 -1.11
CA ARG A 53 11.31 -4.86 -1.55
C ARG A 53 11.96 -4.09 -0.40
N LYS A 54 11.24 -3.89 0.70
CA LYS A 54 11.65 -3.07 1.86
C LYS A 54 12.34 -3.86 2.95
N GLN A 55 12.06 -5.15 3.09
CA GLN A 55 12.78 -6.03 3.98
C GLN A 55 14.13 -6.39 3.34
N PRO A 56 15.27 -5.98 3.92
CA PRO A 56 16.54 -6.59 3.57
C PRO A 56 16.42 -8.07 3.92
N LEU A 57 16.74 -8.96 2.98
CA LEU A 57 17.04 -10.35 3.30
C LEU A 57 18.18 -10.31 4.33
N LEU A 58 17.86 -10.63 5.59
CA LEU A 58 18.83 -10.97 6.62
C LEU A 58 19.52 -12.29 6.25
#